data_AF-A0A7J8HZT3-F1
#
_entry.id   AF-A0A7J8HZT3-F1
#
_cell.length_a   1.000
_cell.length_b   1.000
_cell.length_c   1.000
_cell.angle_alpha   90.00
_cell.angle_beta   90.00
_cell.angle_gamma   90.00
#
_symmetry.space_group_name_H-M   'P 1'
#
loop_
_entity.id
_entity.type
_entity.pdbx_description
1 polymer ?
#
loop_
_entity_poly.entity_id
_entity_poly.type
_entity_poly.pdbx_seq_one_letter_code
_entity_poly.pdbx_strand_id
1 'polypeptide(L)'
;MLSTVKHEIIHALGFSAGLFAFYHDKDGNPLTSRFADGLPLFNYSLGLYQWSDKVVQKVERLWDVRDNKIVPHTVYLLVTPRVVDEARKHFNCPILEGMELENQGGMGTELNHWEKRLLENEAMTGSHTQNRVLSRITLALMEDTGWYKANYSMAEKLDWGRGMGCDFVRKSCKFWIDQQRKKRQMLNPYCDTLRSNPLQLTCRQDQRAVAVCNLQKFPKPLPREYQYFDELNGIPEEDLPYYGGSVEIADYCPFSQEFSWHLSGEYQRSSDCRILENQPDLLKNYGAEKYGPHSVCLTQKSAFVMEKCERKLSYPDWGSGCYQVSCSPQGLKVWVQDTSYLCSRAGQVLFVSIQMNGWIHNGNLLCPSCWDFCELCPPETDPPAANLTRALPLDLCSCSSSLVVTLWLLLGNLFPLLAGFLLCVWH
;
A
#
# COMPACT_ATOMS: atom_id res chain seq x y z
N MET A 1 11.93 3.65 16.36
CA MET A 1 12.66 3.23 17.58
C MET A 1 11.80 2.38 18.51
N LEU A 2 10.62 2.84 18.98
CA LEU A 2 9.74 2.01 19.83
C LEU A 2 9.29 0.69 19.16
N SER A 3 8.98 0.73 17.86
CA SER A 3 8.62 -0.46 17.08
C SER A 3 9.75 -1.50 17.00
N THR A 4 11.00 -1.05 16.88
CA THR A 4 12.19 -1.91 16.92
C THR A 4 12.37 -2.54 18.30
N VAL A 5 12.20 -1.77 19.37
CA VAL A 5 12.30 -2.32 20.73
C VAL A 5 11.27 -3.43 20.97
N LYS A 6 10.03 -3.25 20.51
CA LYS A 6 8.99 -4.29 20.60
C LYS A 6 9.39 -5.57 19.85
N HIS A 7 9.98 -5.43 18.67
CA HIS A 7 10.47 -6.55 17.84
C HIS A 7 11.56 -7.35 18.58
N GLU A 8 12.59 -6.68 19.11
CA GLU A 8 13.66 -7.35 19.87
C GLU A 8 13.14 -8.03 21.14
N ILE A 9 12.15 -7.43 21.81
CA ILE A 9 11.49 -8.04 22.97
C ILE A 9 10.81 -9.36 22.56
N ILE A 10 10.14 -9.42 21.41
CA ILE A 10 9.47 -10.65 20.96
C ILE A 10 10.47 -11.77 20.68
N HIS A 11 11.65 -11.46 20.12
CA HIS A 11 12.73 -12.44 20.01
C HIS A 11 13.14 -12.99 21.38
N ALA A 12 13.41 -12.10 22.33
CA ALA A 12 13.81 -12.48 23.68
C ALA A 12 12.74 -13.30 24.42
N LEU A 13 11.46 -13.06 24.11
CA LEU A 13 10.34 -13.74 24.74
C LEU A 13 9.99 -15.08 24.09
N GLY A 14 10.35 -15.35 22.83
CA GLY A 14 10.05 -16.67 22.27
C GLY A 14 10.13 -16.84 20.77
N PHE A 15 10.10 -15.77 19.98
CA PHE A 15 10.25 -15.91 18.53
C PHE A 15 11.72 -15.92 18.15
N SER A 16 12.40 -17.03 18.38
CA SER A 16 13.77 -17.24 17.91
C SER A 16 14.00 -18.72 17.65
N ALA A 17 14.79 -19.02 16.61
CA ALA A 17 15.13 -20.40 16.25
C ALA A 17 15.75 -21.18 17.43
N GLY A 18 16.49 -20.50 18.31
CA GLY A 18 17.07 -21.10 19.51
C GLY A 18 16.05 -21.54 20.58
N LEU A 19 14.82 -21.04 20.49
CA LEU A 19 13.75 -21.26 21.46
C LEU A 19 12.67 -22.24 20.98
N PHE A 20 12.58 -22.52 19.67
CA PHE A 20 11.55 -23.40 19.10
C PHE A 20 11.54 -24.80 19.72
N ALA A 21 12.71 -25.36 20.04
CA ALA A 21 12.81 -26.66 20.67
C ALA A 21 12.20 -26.72 22.08
N PHE A 22 11.93 -25.57 22.70
CA PHE A 22 11.39 -25.47 24.06
C PHE A 22 9.89 -25.23 24.11
N TYR A 23 9.20 -25.19 22.96
CA TYR A 23 7.76 -24.96 22.94
C TYR A 23 6.98 -26.13 23.57
N HIS A 24 5.82 -25.80 24.12
CA HIS A 24 4.90 -26.76 24.74
C HIS A 24 3.53 -26.72 24.07
N ASP A 25 2.81 -27.83 24.11
CA ASP A 25 1.41 -27.85 23.74
C ASP A 25 0.54 -27.13 24.78
N LYS A 26 -0.76 -27.03 24.49
CA LYS A 26 -1.76 -26.39 25.36
C LYS A 26 -1.89 -27.06 26.74
N ASP A 27 -1.48 -28.32 26.86
CA ASP A 27 -1.57 -29.12 28.08
C ASP A 27 -0.24 -29.06 28.87
N GLY A 28 0.73 -28.28 28.38
CA GLY A 28 2.04 -28.08 28.99
C GLY A 28 3.07 -29.16 28.65
N ASN A 29 2.76 -30.09 27.73
CA ASN A 29 3.72 -31.11 27.34
C ASN A 29 4.70 -30.58 26.29
N PRO A 30 5.99 -30.94 26.36
CA PRO A 30 6.97 -30.53 25.36
C PRO A 30 6.59 -31.00 23.94
N LEU A 31 6.65 -30.08 22.97
CA LEU A 31 6.47 -30.44 21.55
C LEU A 31 7.70 -31.15 20.99
N THR A 32 8.86 -30.95 21.60
CA THR A 32 10.13 -31.59 21.24
C THR A 32 10.55 -32.55 22.35
N SER A 33 11.10 -33.70 21.96
CA SER A 33 11.60 -34.69 22.92
C SER A 33 12.74 -34.11 23.75
N ARG A 34 12.76 -34.42 25.05
CA ARG A 34 13.75 -33.94 26.01
C ARG A 34 14.55 -35.11 26.57
N PHE A 35 15.82 -34.89 26.89
CA PHE A 35 16.62 -35.82 27.69
C PHE A 35 16.20 -35.78 29.15
N ALA A 36 16.82 -36.64 29.98
CA ALA A 36 16.55 -36.71 31.42
C ALA A 36 16.86 -35.41 32.16
N ASP A 37 17.72 -34.55 31.62
CA ASP A 37 18.03 -33.21 32.14
C ASP A 37 16.98 -32.15 31.76
N GLY A 38 15.96 -32.52 30.98
CA GLY A 38 14.91 -31.61 30.51
C GLY A 38 15.29 -30.78 29.27
N LEU A 39 16.48 -30.95 28.72
CA LEU A 39 16.93 -30.21 27.55
C LEU A 39 16.63 -30.98 26.24
N PRO A 40 16.27 -30.29 25.15
CA PRO A 40 16.23 -30.88 23.81
C PRO A 40 17.63 -31.23 23.31
N LEU A 41 17.71 -31.95 22.19
CA LEU A 41 18.98 -32.21 21.52
C LEU A 41 19.66 -30.91 21.07
N PHE A 42 20.91 -30.70 21.47
CA PHE A 42 21.70 -29.56 21.00
C PHE A 42 22.52 -29.93 19.76
N ASN A 43 22.41 -29.14 18.70
CA ASN A 43 23.24 -29.29 17.49
C ASN A 43 24.41 -28.32 17.54
N TYR A 44 25.61 -28.86 17.81
CA TYR A 44 26.84 -28.08 17.94
C TYR A 44 27.27 -27.38 16.65
N SER A 45 26.90 -27.89 15.48
CA SER A 45 27.24 -27.28 14.19
C SER A 45 26.38 -26.05 13.91
N LEU A 46 25.11 -26.07 14.31
CA LEU A 46 24.18 -24.95 14.14
C LEU A 46 24.18 -24.00 15.35
N GLY A 47 24.66 -24.44 16.51
CA GLY A 47 24.62 -23.67 17.75
C GLY A 47 23.21 -23.54 18.34
N LEU A 48 22.29 -24.45 18.00
CA LEU A 48 20.87 -24.37 18.37
C LEU A 48 20.33 -25.70 18.89
N TYR A 49 19.38 -25.62 19.82
CA TYR A 49 18.55 -26.76 20.20
C TYR A 49 17.63 -27.14 19.03
N GLN A 50 17.58 -28.43 18.72
CA GLN A 50 16.83 -28.96 17.59
C GLN A 50 15.37 -29.14 17.96
N TRP A 51 14.49 -28.42 17.28
CA TRP A 51 13.05 -28.57 17.37
C TRP A 51 12.58 -29.86 16.68
N SER A 52 11.37 -30.29 17.01
CA SER A 52 10.69 -31.39 16.31
C SER A 52 9.86 -30.89 15.12
N ASP A 53 9.42 -31.83 14.29
CA ASP A 53 8.47 -31.60 13.18
C ASP A 53 7.08 -31.15 13.66
N LYS A 54 6.82 -31.11 14.98
CA LYS A 54 5.59 -30.52 15.53
C LYS A 54 5.68 -29.00 15.66
N VAL A 55 6.88 -28.42 15.57
CA VAL A 55 7.11 -26.97 15.72
C VAL A 55 7.43 -26.35 14.37
N VAL A 56 8.48 -26.84 13.70
CA VAL A 56 8.89 -26.35 12.39
C VAL A 56 9.11 -27.51 11.44
N GLN A 57 8.60 -27.39 10.21
CA GLN A 57 8.77 -28.39 9.14
C GLN A 57 9.41 -27.75 7.91
N LYS A 58 10.28 -28.49 7.25
CA LYS A 58 10.82 -28.11 5.94
C LYS A 58 9.91 -28.64 4.83
N VAL A 59 9.51 -27.78 3.90
CA VAL A 59 8.62 -28.13 2.79
C VAL A 59 9.20 -27.58 1.48
N GLU A 60 8.99 -28.30 0.39
CA GLU A 60 9.29 -27.81 -0.97
C GLU A 60 8.02 -27.30 -1.65
N ARG A 61 8.08 -26.09 -2.19
CA ARG A 61 7.04 -25.47 -3.01
C ARG A 61 7.40 -25.62 -4.50
N LEU A 62 6.37 -25.72 -5.34
CA LEU A 62 6.51 -25.59 -6.78
C LEU A 62 6.55 -24.10 -7.12
N TRP A 63 7.68 -23.63 -7.64
CA TRP A 63 7.96 -22.21 -7.78
C TRP A 63 8.07 -21.78 -9.24
N ASP A 64 7.11 -21.00 -9.72
CA ASP A 64 7.12 -20.46 -11.07
C ASP A 64 8.18 -19.37 -11.22
N VAL A 65 9.05 -19.53 -12.22
CA VAL A 65 10.13 -18.60 -12.56
C VAL A 65 10.10 -18.29 -14.06
N ARG A 66 10.98 -17.37 -14.48
CA ARG A 66 11.16 -16.95 -15.87
C ARG A 66 11.28 -18.12 -16.84
N ASP A 67 10.81 -17.89 -18.06
CA ASP A 67 10.65 -18.86 -19.16
C ASP A 67 9.57 -19.93 -18.88
N ASN A 68 8.57 -19.60 -18.06
CA ASN A 68 7.51 -20.53 -17.63
C ASN A 68 8.06 -21.84 -17.03
N LYS A 69 9.18 -21.76 -16.31
CA LYS A 69 9.80 -22.91 -15.66
C LYS A 69 9.31 -23.01 -14.23
N ILE A 70 9.30 -24.23 -13.70
CA ILE A 70 8.99 -24.50 -12.30
C ILE A 70 10.22 -25.10 -11.66
N VAL A 71 10.66 -24.55 -10.55
CA VAL A 71 11.80 -25.04 -9.76
C VAL A 71 11.34 -25.42 -8.35
N PRO A 72 12.02 -26.36 -7.66
CA PRO A 72 11.78 -26.60 -6.25
C PRO A 72 12.30 -25.40 -5.44
N HIS A 73 11.47 -24.88 -4.54
CA HIS A 73 11.85 -23.82 -3.60
C HIS A 73 11.60 -24.31 -2.17
N THR A 74 12.65 -24.31 -1.35
CA THR A 74 12.59 -24.80 0.03
C THR A 74 12.13 -23.67 0.97
N VAL A 75 11.12 -23.96 1.78
CA VAL A 75 10.63 -23.08 2.84
C VAL A 75 10.58 -23.81 4.18
N TYR A 76 10.64 -23.05 5.27
CA TYR A 76 10.41 -23.57 6.62
C TYR A 76 9.07 -23.06 7.13
N LEU A 77 8.22 -23.96 7.60
CA LEU A 77 6.90 -23.65 8.11
C LEU A 77 6.90 -23.79 9.63
N LEU A 78 6.41 -22.78 10.34
CA LEU A 78 6.00 -22.93 11.73
C LEU A 78 4.58 -23.51 11.75
N VAL A 79 4.47 -24.75 12.23
CA VAL A 79 3.27 -25.60 12.07
C VAL A 79 2.47 -25.77 13.36
N THR A 80 2.72 -24.92 14.35
CA THR A 80 2.01 -25.00 15.64
C THR A 80 0.52 -24.64 15.48
N PRO A 81 -0.38 -25.22 16.30
CA PRO A 81 -1.81 -25.24 15.99
C PRO A 81 -2.48 -23.87 15.81
N ARG A 82 -2.16 -22.87 16.66
CA ARG A 82 -2.79 -21.54 16.55
C ARG A 82 -2.18 -20.72 15.44
N VAL A 83 -0.88 -20.86 15.19
CA VAL A 83 -0.22 -20.19 14.05
C VAL A 83 -0.83 -20.69 12.75
N VAL A 84 -1.03 -21.99 12.60
CA VAL A 84 -1.73 -22.58 11.45
C VAL A 84 -3.15 -22.00 11.34
N ASP A 85 -3.91 -21.99 12.43
CA ASP A 85 -5.29 -21.50 12.43
C ASP A 85 -5.40 -20.02 12.03
N GLU A 86 -4.60 -19.13 12.64
CA GLU A 86 -4.61 -17.71 12.33
C GLU A 86 -4.04 -17.41 10.93
N ALA A 87 -3.03 -18.16 10.46
CA ALA A 87 -2.54 -18.03 9.08
C ALA A 87 -3.61 -18.45 8.05
N ARG A 88 -4.32 -19.57 8.28
CA ARG A 88 -5.43 -20.02 7.42
C ARG A 88 -6.53 -18.97 7.34
N LYS A 89 -6.91 -18.38 8.48
CA LYS A 89 -7.90 -17.29 8.55
C LYS A 89 -7.40 -16.02 7.84
N HIS A 90 -6.15 -15.64 8.06
CA HIS A 90 -5.56 -14.44 7.47
C HIS A 90 -5.56 -14.51 5.95
N PHE A 91 -4.99 -15.56 5.37
CA PHE A 91 -4.89 -15.71 3.92
C PHE A 91 -6.17 -16.24 3.27
N ASN A 92 -7.15 -16.71 4.03
CA ASN A 92 -8.31 -17.46 3.52
C ASN A 92 -7.88 -18.73 2.73
N CYS A 93 -6.99 -19.52 3.32
CA CYS A 93 -6.49 -20.76 2.73
C CYS A 93 -6.66 -21.94 3.71
N PRO A 94 -7.77 -22.70 3.66
CA PRO A 94 -8.06 -23.77 4.63
C PRO A 94 -7.04 -24.93 4.64
N ILE A 95 -6.31 -25.13 3.55
CA ILE A 95 -5.33 -26.22 3.38
C ILE A 95 -3.89 -25.80 3.72
N LEU A 96 -3.68 -24.59 4.22
CA LEU A 96 -2.33 -24.12 4.55
C LEU A 96 -1.75 -24.95 5.70
N GLU A 97 -0.50 -25.41 5.56
CA GLU A 97 0.13 -26.36 6.49
C GLU A 97 0.78 -25.67 7.71
N GLY A 98 1.17 -24.40 7.56
CA GLY A 98 1.85 -23.58 8.56
C GLY A 98 2.17 -22.20 8.00
N MET A 99 2.78 -21.35 8.82
CA MET A 99 3.23 -20.02 8.39
C MET A 99 4.72 -20.08 8.01
N GLU A 100 5.08 -19.54 6.85
CA GLU A 100 6.47 -19.51 6.39
C GLU A 100 7.33 -18.59 7.27
N LEU A 101 8.47 -19.13 7.68
CA LEU A 101 9.58 -18.42 8.29
C LEU A 101 10.53 -17.94 7.19
N GLU A 102 11.17 -16.81 7.45
CA GLU A 102 12.20 -16.23 6.60
C GLU A 102 13.31 -17.23 6.27
N ASN A 103 13.66 -17.35 4.98
CA ASN A 103 14.71 -18.25 4.48
C ASN A 103 15.92 -17.50 3.88
N GLN A 104 15.95 -16.16 3.94
CA GLN A 104 17.05 -15.31 3.45
C GLN A 104 17.63 -14.41 4.56
N GLY A 105 18.59 -13.54 4.21
CA GLY A 105 19.17 -12.55 5.13
C GLY A 105 20.20 -13.11 6.14
N GLY A 106 20.56 -14.39 6.03
CA GLY A 106 21.59 -15.04 6.85
C GLY A 106 21.14 -15.40 8.27
N MET A 107 22.07 -15.90 9.09
CA MET A 107 21.78 -16.53 10.40
C MET A 107 20.99 -15.64 11.39
N GLY A 108 21.14 -14.32 11.32
CA GLY A 108 20.41 -13.38 12.18
C GLY A 108 18.97 -13.11 11.72
N THR A 109 18.62 -13.51 10.50
CA THR A 109 17.33 -13.21 9.87
C THR A 109 16.54 -14.49 9.62
N GLU A 110 17.19 -15.46 8.97
CA GLU A 110 16.65 -16.78 8.64
C GLU A 110 16.08 -17.46 9.91
N LEU A 111 14.91 -18.07 9.79
CA LEU A 111 14.16 -18.78 10.85
C LEU A 111 13.69 -17.95 12.05
N ASN A 112 14.24 -16.76 12.26
CA ASN A 112 13.91 -15.91 13.41
C ASN A 112 12.76 -14.94 13.11
N HIS A 113 12.37 -14.83 11.84
CA HIS A 113 11.37 -13.89 11.36
C HIS A 113 10.31 -14.59 10.52
N TRP A 114 9.19 -13.90 10.34
CA TRP A 114 8.21 -14.26 9.33
C TRP A 114 8.69 -13.93 7.93
N GLU A 115 8.30 -14.76 6.96
CA GLU A 115 8.54 -14.55 5.53
C GLU A 115 7.97 -13.19 5.07
N LYS A 116 8.85 -12.26 4.68
CA LYS A 116 8.43 -10.89 4.36
C LYS A 116 7.60 -10.84 3.09
N ARG A 117 7.82 -11.70 2.10
CA ARG A 117 6.97 -11.79 0.90
C ARG A 117 5.50 -11.95 1.29
N LEU A 118 5.22 -12.72 2.33
CA LEU A 118 3.86 -13.09 2.74
C LEU A 118 3.25 -12.17 3.80
N LEU A 119 4.06 -11.49 4.60
CA LEU A 119 3.59 -10.69 5.74
C LEU A 119 4.09 -9.24 5.77
N GLU A 120 4.95 -8.82 4.85
CA GLU A 120 5.46 -7.46 4.59
C GLU A 120 5.64 -6.55 5.81
N ASN A 121 4.60 -5.82 6.24
CA ASN A 121 4.66 -4.88 7.37
C ASN A 121 4.30 -5.52 8.72
N GLU A 122 4.28 -6.85 8.82
CA GLU A 122 4.20 -7.53 10.12
C GLU A 122 5.45 -7.22 10.94
N ALA A 123 5.24 -6.96 12.23
CA ALA A 123 6.26 -6.48 13.14
C ALA A 123 7.48 -7.40 13.28
N MET A 124 7.34 -8.69 13.00
CA MET A 124 8.37 -9.74 13.10
C MET A 124 8.89 -10.21 11.73
N THR A 125 8.78 -9.38 10.69
CA THR A 125 9.56 -9.56 9.45
C THR A 125 10.99 -9.04 9.61
N GLY A 126 11.95 -9.62 8.89
CA GLY A 126 13.39 -9.40 9.06
C GLY A 126 13.95 -8.06 8.57
N SER A 127 13.12 -7.02 8.42
CA SER A 127 13.59 -5.69 7.99
C SER A 127 12.75 -4.55 8.55
N HIS A 128 13.27 -3.32 8.43
CA HIS A 128 12.51 -2.13 8.80
C HIS A 128 11.46 -1.78 7.74
N THR A 129 10.21 -1.73 8.18
CA THR A 129 9.04 -1.23 7.44
C THR A 129 8.41 -0.09 8.22
N GLN A 130 7.82 0.90 7.53
CA GLN A 130 6.95 1.84 8.27
C GLN A 130 5.64 1.11 8.58
N ASN A 131 4.90 1.64 9.55
CA ASN A 131 3.58 1.11 9.89
C ASN A 131 3.59 -0.40 10.23
N ARG A 132 4.59 -0.83 11.02
CA ARG A 132 4.68 -2.20 11.55
C ARG A 132 3.44 -2.58 12.34
N VAL A 133 2.92 -3.77 12.07
CA VAL A 133 1.69 -4.31 12.65
C VAL A 133 2.01 -5.54 13.47
N LEU A 134 1.67 -5.54 14.76
CA LEU A 134 1.71 -6.74 15.58
C LEU A 134 0.41 -7.54 15.37
N SER A 135 0.49 -8.51 14.47
CA SER A 135 -0.69 -9.22 13.98
C SER A 135 -1.14 -10.35 14.90
N ARG A 136 -2.32 -10.91 14.60
CA ARG A 136 -2.83 -12.14 15.23
C ARG A 136 -1.90 -13.34 15.04
N ILE A 137 -1.12 -13.38 13.95
CA ILE A 137 -0.18 -14.47 13.66
C ILE A 137 0.97 -14.46 14.67
N THR A 138 1.57 -13.30 14.95
CA THR A 138 2.62 -13.19 15.98
C THR A 138 2.08 -13.47 17.37
N LEU A 139 0.88 -12.97 17.70
CA LEU A 139 0.25 -13.31 18.98
C LEU A 139 0.00 -14.82 19.12
N ALA A 140 -0.38 -15.50 18.03
CA ALA A 140 -0.55 -16.94 18.00
C ALA A 140 0.76 -17.70 18.22
N LEU A 141 1.87 -17.23 17.63
CA LEU A 141 3.18 -17.81 17.92
C LEU A 141 3.53 -17.67 19.40
N MET A 142 3.31 -16.47 19.98
CA MET A 142 3.59 -16.27 21.40
C MET A 142 2.74 -17.19 22.29
N GLU A 143 1.48 -17.42 21.97
CA GLU A 143 0.66 -18.37 22.72
C GLU A 143 1.08 -19.84 22.49
N ASP A 144 1.49 -20.20 21.27
CA ASP A 144 1.97 -21.54 20.92
C ASP A 144 3.37 -21.87 21.44
N THR A 145 4.09 -20.89 22.02
CA THR A 145 5.27 -21.19 22.86
C THR A 145 4.89 -22.04 24.09
N GLY A 146 3.63 -21.93 24.54
CA GLY A 146 3.13 -22.50 25.79
C GLY A 146 3.47 -21.67 27.03
N TRP A 147 4.11 -20.51 26.89
CA TRP A 147 4.53 -19.65 28.02
C TRP A 147 3.57 -18.50 28.31
N TYR A 148 2.75 -18.14 27.32
CA TYR A 148 1.88 -16.97 27.38
C TYR A 148 0.46 -17.33 26.98
N LYS A 149 -0.48 -16.46 27.35
CA LYS A 149 -1.83 -16.44 26.81
C LYS A 149 -2.07 -15.10 26.15
N ALA A 150 -2.35 -15.09 24.86
CA ALA A 150 -2.45 -13.85 24.10
C ALA A 150 -3.85 -13.24 24.20
N ASN A 151 -3.92 -11.92 24.33
CA ASN A 151 -5.17 -11.19 24.14
C ASN A 151 -5.30 -10.75 22.68
N TYR A 152 -5.97 -11.57 21.87
CA TYR A 152 -6.19 -11.29 20.44
C TYR A 152 -7.05 -10.07 20.15
N SER A 153 -7.76 -9.49 21.13
CA SER A 153 -8.48 -8.23 20.93
C SER A 153 -7.54 -7.03 20.76
N MET A 154 -6.27 -7.18 21.16
CA MET A 154 -5.23 -6.16 21.01
C MET A 154 -4.43 -6.31 19.71
N ALA A 155 -4.72 -7.34 18.92
CA ALA A 155 -4.02 -7.55 17.66
C ALA A 155 -4.31 -6.42 16.69
N GLU A 156 -3.27 -5.94 16.02
CA GLU A 156 -3.42 -4.98 14.94
C GLU A 156 -3.86 -5.69 13.66
N LYS A 157 -4.60 -4.97 12.81
CA LYS A 157 -5.08 -5.50 11.53
C LYS A 157 -3.92 -5.49 10.52
N LEU A 158 -3.51 -6.67 10.07
CA LEU A 158 -2.62 -6.84 8.94
C LEU A 158 -3.46 -6.96 7.66
N ASP A 159 -3.27 -6.06 6.71
CA ASP A 159 -3.99 -6.09 5.42
C ASP A 159 -3.20 -6.84 4.35
N TRP A 160 -1.86 -6.85 4.43
CA TRP A 160 -1.00 -7.54 3.47
C TRP A 160 -1.32 -9.04 3.42
N GLY A 161 -1.55 -9.58 2.22
CA GLY A 161 -1.87 -10.99 2.01
C GLY A 161 -3.28 -11.42 2.46
N ARG A 162 -4.04 -10.56 3.14
CA ARG A 162 -5.32 -10.94 3.75
C ARG A 162 -6.34 -11.37 2.69
N GLY A 163 -6.87 -12.58 2.82
CA GLY A 163 -7.88 -13.12 1.92
C GLY A 163 -7.40 -13.48 0.50
N MET A 164 -6.08 -13.44 0.23
CA MET A 164 -5.54 -13.65 -1.12
C MET A 164 -5.49 -15.12 -1.58
N GLY A 165 -5.83 -16.05 -0.69
CA GLY A 165 -6.01 -17.47 -0.99
C GLY A 165 -4.71 -18.26 -1.06
N CYS A 166 -4.85 -19.56 -1.31
CA CYS A 166 -3.74 -20.52 -1.26
C CYS A 166 -2.68 -20.28 -2.33
N ASP A 167 -3.06 -19.80 -3.51
CA ASP A 167 -2.13 -19.54 -4.60
C ASP A 167 -1.16 -18.40 -4.25
N PHE A 168 -1.61 -17.37 -3.53
CA PHE A 168 -0.73 -16.29 -3.06
C PHE A 168 0.34 -16.80 -2.09
N VAL A 169 -0.07 -17.67 -1.16
CA VAL A 169 0.82 -18.14 -0.10
C VAL A 169 1.84 -19.15 -0.62
N ARG A 170 1.38 -20.13 -1.41
CA ARG A 170 2.13 -21.35 -1.74
C ARG A 170 2.92 -21.27 -3.05
N LYS A 171 2.76 -20.21 -3.84
CA LYS A 171 3.41 -20.03 -5.14
C LYS A 171 4.19 -18.72 -5.20
N SER A 172 5.01 -18.58 -6.24
CA SER A 172 5.82 -17.40 -6.44
C SER A 172 4.98 -16.15 -6.76
N CYS A 173 5.56 -14.97 -6.56
CA CYS A 173 4.94 -13.72 -7.01
C CYS A 173 4.81 -13.65 -8.54
N LYS A 174 5.65 -14.36 -9.31
CA LYS A 174 5.44 -14.53 -10.75
C LYS A 174 4.08 -15.16 -11.03
N PHE A 175 3.77 -16.28 -10.37
CA PHE A 175 2.47 -16.94 -10.56
C PHE A 175 1.33 -15.96 -10.29
N TRP A 176 1.41 -15.21 -9.19
CA TRP A 176 0.41 -14.18 -8.87
C TRP A 176 0.29 -13.13 -9.98
N ILE A 177 1.40 -12.50 -10.37
CA ILE A 177 1.45 -11.46 -11.41
C ILE A 177 0.82 -11.98 -12.71
N ASP A 178 1.20 -13.17 -13.15
CA ASP A 178 0.68 -13.76 -14.39
C ASP A 178 -0.82 -14.05 -14.32
N GLN A 179 -1.33 -14.53 -13.17
CA GLN A 179 -2.76 -14.74 -12.97
C GLN A 179 -3.55 -13.44 -12.96
N GLN A 180 -3.04 -12.40 -12.28
CA GLN A 180 -3.71 -11.09 -12.24
C GLN A 180 -3.73 -10.42 -13.63
N ARG A 181 -2.63 -10.51 -14.39
CA ARG A 181 -2.57 -10.07 -15.80
C ARG A 181 -3.62 -10.77 -16.65
N LYS A 182 -3.72 -12.11 -16.56
CA LYS A 182 -4.74 -12.90 -17.28
C LYS A 182 -6.16 -12.47 -16.95
N LYS A 183 -6.43 -12.13 -15.68
CA LYS A 183 -7.72 -11.62 -15.20
C LYS A 183 -7.95 -10.14 -15.50
N ARG A 184 -6.96 -9.42 -16.05
CA ARG A 184 -6.98 -7.96 -16.23
C ARG A 184 -7.27 -7.21 -14.92
N GLN A 185 -6.75 -7.74 -13.81
CA GLN A 185 -6.87 -7.17 -12.48
C GLN A 185 -5.58 -6.44 -12.09
N MET A 186 -5.65 -5.59 -11.06
CA MET A 186 -4.46 -4.95 -10.50
C MET A 186 -3.52 -6.02 -9.92
N LEU A 187 -2.21 -5.81 -10.06
CA LEU A 187 -1.20 -6.78 -9.63
C LEU A 187 -0.97 -6.83 -8.12
N ASN A 188 -1.64 -5.94 -7.37
CA ASN A 188 -1.51 -5.78 -5.93
C ASN A 188 -1.47 -7.15 -5.21
N PRO A 189 -0.55 -7.33 -4.24
CA PRO A 189 0.36 -6.32 -3.72
C PRO A 189 1.63 -6.13 -4.55
N TYR A 190 1.90 -7.04 -5.48
CA TYR A 190 3.08 -6.98 -6.33
C TYR A 190 2.92 -5.96 -7.47
N CYS A 191 4.01 -5.69 -8.18
CA CYS A 191 4.06 -4.72 -9.26
C CYS A 191 5.12 -5.07 -10.31
N ASP A 192 5.02 -4.47 -11.49
CA ASP A 192 5.91 -4.70 -12.63
C ASP A 192 6.36 -3.40 -13.30
N THR A 193 6.11 -2.26 -12.65
CA THR A 193 6.46 -0.95 -13.18
C THR A 193 7.87 -0.55 -12.74
N LEU A 194 8.69 -0.13 -13.70
CA LEU A 194 10.02 0.37 -13.40
C LEU A 194 9.94 1.76 -12.78
N ARG A 195 10.88 2.05 -11.88
CA ARG A 195 11.07 3.40 -11.39
C ARG A 195 11.57 4.30 -12.52
N SER A 196 10.69 5.13 -13.06
CA SER A 196 10.97 6.09 -14.13
C SER A 196 11.07 7.53 -13.62
N ASN A 197 11.48 8.44 -14.50
CA ASN A 197 11.30 9.88 -14.33
C ASN A 197 10.48 10.41 -15.51
N PRO A 198 9.22 10.84 -15.32
CA PRO A 198 8.52 10.97 -14.03
C PRO A 198 8.21 9.64 -13.32
N LEU A 199 8.02 9.69 -12.00
CA LEU A 199 7.61 8.55 -11.19
C LEU A 199 6.16 8.17 -11.51
N GLN A 200 5.95 6.88 -11.77
CA GLN A 200 4.63 6.29 -11.81
C GLN A 200 4.21 5.90 -10.39
N LEU A 201 3.34 6.71 -9.79
CA LEU A 201 2.84 6.52 -8.43
C LEU A 201 1.73 5.46 -8.41
N THR A 202 1.69 4.71 -7.33
CA THR A 202 0.71 3.66 -7.04
C THR A 202 0.21 3.81 -5.61
N CYS A 203 -0.76 3.01 -5.20
CA CYS A 203 -1.13 2.93 -3.78
C CYS A 203 -0.54 1.67 -3.15
N ARG A 204 -0.13 1.79 -1.90
CA ARG A 204 0.11 0.61 -1.05
C ARG A 204 -1.18 -0.22 -1.00
N GLN A 205 -1.07 -1.54 -0.81
CA GLN A 205 -2.20 -2.47 -0.88
C GLN A 205 -3.40 -2.06 0.01
N ASP A 206 -3.12 -1.52 1.20
CA ASP A 206 -4.14 -1.08 2.17
C ASP A 206 -4.61 0.37 1.97
N GLN A 207 -4.18 0.99 0.86
CA GLN A 207 -4.49 2.37 0.48
C GLN A 207 -4.16 3.40 1.57
N ARG A 208 -3.22 3.12 2.48
CA ARG A 208 -2.81 4.09 3.53
C ARG A 208 -1.78 5.09 3.05
N ALA A 209 -0.99 4.74 2.05
CA ALA A 209 0.10 5.56 1.56
C ALA A 209 0.21 5.53 0.04
N VAL A 210 0.72 6.62 -0.52
CA VAL A 210 1.24 6.67 -1.89
C VAL A 210 2.51 5.82 -1.94
N ALA A 211 2.68 5.07 -3.01
CA ALA A 211 3.72 4.07 -3.14
C ALA A 211 4.36 4.10 -4.53
N VAL A 212 5.55 3.53 -4.63
CA VAL A 212 6.24 3.26 -5.88
C VAL A 212 6.59 1.79 -5.94
N CYS A 213 6.60 1.22 -7.14
CA CYS A 213 7.08 -0.14 -7.30
C CYS A 213 8.58 -0.18 -6.98
N ASN A 214 8.99 -1.08 -6.09
CA ASN A 214 10.39 -1.24 -5.70
C ASN A 214 11.19 -2.15 -6.68
N LEU A 215 10.71 -2.30 -7.91
CA LEU A 215 11.40 -3.02 -8.98
C LEU A 215 12.65 -2.23 -9.42
N GLN A 216 13.80 -2.90 -9.44
CA GLN A 216 15.07 -2.29 -9.82
C GLN A 216 15.97 -3.25 -10.61
N LYS A 217 16.99 -2.70 -11.29
CA LYS A 217 18.07 -3.46 -11.92
C LYS A 217 19.18 -3.72 -10.90
N PHE A 218 19.63 -4.96 -10.81
CA PHE A 218 20.77 -5.40 -10.01
C PHE A 218 22.07 -5.40 -10.84
N PRO A 219 23.25 -5.26 -10.20
CA PRO A 219 24.53 -5.29 -10.90
C PRO A 219 24.92 -6.69 -11.39
N LYS A 220 24.30 -7.73 -10.85
CA LYS A 220 24.49 -9.14 -11.21
C LYS A 220 23.12 -9.77 -11.48
N PRO A 221 23.04 -10.81 -12.33
CA PRO A 221 21.79 -11.52 -12.53
C PRO A 221 21.35 -12.14 -11.20
N LEU A 222 20.04 -12.08 -10.93
CA LEU A 222 19.45 -12.71 -9.76
C LEU A 222 19.55 -14.24 -9.87
N PRO A 223 19.56 -14.98 -8.74
CA PRO A 223 19.42 -16.43 -8.75
C PRO A 223 18.17 -16.84 -9.53
N ARG A 224 18.24 -17.99 -10.20
CA ARG A 224 17.18 -18.44 -11.13
C ARG A 224 15.80 -18.58 -10.47
N GLU A 225 15.75 -18.92 -9.19
CA GLU A 225 14.50 -19.00 -8.42
C GLU A 225 13.82 -17.65 -8.17
N TYR A 226 14.56 -16.55 -8.31
CA TYR A 226 14.10 -15.17 -8.08
C TYR A 226 13.98 -14.35 -9.37
N GLN A 227 14.05 -15.00 -10.54
CA GLN A 227 13.82 -14.36 -11.83
C GLN A 227 12.35 -14.53 -12.22
N TYR A 228 11.55 -13.46 -12.14
CA TYR A 228 10.08 -13.56 -12.25
C TYR A 228 9.47 -13.10 -13.58
N PHE A 229 10.22 -12.35 -14.38
CA PHE A 229 9.67 -11.65 -15.53
C PHE A 229 10.03 -12.31 -16.85
N ASP A 230 9.01 -12.68 -17.61
CA ASP A 230 9.15 -13.06 -19.02
C ASP A 230 9.19 -11.82 -19.94
N GLU A 231 8.60 -10.72 -19.49
CA GLU A 231 8.59 -9.42 -20.16
C GLU A 231 8.51 -8.28 -19.14
N LEU A 232 9.20 -7.18 -19.44
CA LEU A 232 9.10 -5.90 -18.76
C LEU A 232 9.11 -4.78 -19.82
N ASN A 233 8.23 -3.79 -19.66
CA ASN A 233 8.10 -2.71 -20.63
C ASN A 233 9.42 -1.94 -20.78
N GLY A 234 9.93 -1.85 -22.01
CA GLY A 234 11.16 -1.14 -22.34
C GLY A 234 12.46 -1.85 -21.98
N ILE A 235 12.41 -3.12 -21.53
CA ILE A 235 13.59 -3.90 -21.15
C ILE A 235 13.83 -5.04 -22.15
N PRO A 236 15.04 -5.15 -22.72
CA PRO A 236 15.43 -6.27 -23.57
C PRO A 236 15.42 -7.61 -22.81
N GLU A 237 15.18 -8.71 -23.52
CA GLU A 237 15.05 -10.04 -22.93
C GLU A 237 16.32 -10.47 -22.17
N GLU A 238 17.50 -10.15 -22.70
CA GLU A 238 18.80 -10.46 -22.12
C GLU A 238 19.07 -9.77 -20.77
N ASP A 239 18.34 -8.69 -20.50
CA ASP A 239 18.48 -7.86 -19.31
C ASP A 239 17.50 -8.27 -18.20
N LEU A 240 16.43 -9.01 -18.53
CA LEU A 240 15.39 -9.44 -17.57
C LEU A 240 15.93 -10.20 -16.33
N PRO A 241 16.96 -11.07 -16.43
CA PRO A 241 17.53 -11.74 -15.27
C PRO A 241 18.10 -10.80 -14.19
N TYR A 242 18.33 -9.54 -14.51
CA TYR A 242 18.85 -8.53 -13.60
C TYR A 242 17.76 -7.75 -12.87
N TYR A 243 16.47 -7.99 -13.16
CA TYR A 243 15.37 -7.22 -12.57
C TYR A 243 14.60 -8.03 -11.52
N GLY A 244 14.39 -7.40 -10.36
CA GLY A 244 13.57 -7.91 -9.27
C GLY A 244 13.26 -6.82 -8.25
N GLY A 245 12.47 -7.16 -7.23
CA GLY A 245 12.20 -6.29 -6.09
C GLY A 245 13.48 -5.99 -5.32
N SER A 246 13.62 -4.76 -4.83
CA SER A 246 14.83 -4.29 -4.14
C SER A 246 15.04 -4.90 -2.75
N VAL A 247 14.07 -5.62 -2.22
CA VAL A 247 14.10 -6.22 -0.88
C VAL A 247 14.41 -7.72 -1.02
N GLU A 248 15.63 -8.10 -0.64
CA GLU A 248 16.12 -9.48 -0.74
C GLU A 248 15.18 -10.46 -0.05
N ILE A 249 14.92 -10.26 1.25
CA ILE A 249 14.11 -11.13 2.12
C ILE A 249 12.61 -11.18 1.78
N ALA A 250 12.19 -10.55 0.68
CA ALA A 250 10.85 -10.70 0.14
C ALA A 250 10.88 -11.58 -1.12
N ASP A 251 11.80 -12.55 -1.17
CA ASP A 251 12.12 -13.37 -2.34
C ASP A 251 12.45 -12.55 -3.59
N TYR A 252 12.97 -11.33 -3.47
CA TYR A 252 13.06 -10.36 -4.57
C TYR A 252 11.73 -10.12 -5.32
N CYS A 253 10.58 -10.39 -4.69
CA CYS A 253 9.29 -10.07 -5.28
C CYS A 253 9.07 -8.55 -5.25
N PRO A 254 8.80 -7.91 -6.40
CA PRO A 254 8.57 -6.47 -6.45
C PRO A 254 7.15 -6.13 -5.99
N PHE A 255 7.04 -5.12 -5.15
CA PHE A 255 5.78 -4.64 -4.60
C PHE A 255 5.71 -3.12 -4.47
N SER A 256 4.48 -2.61 -4.38
CA SER A 256 4.22 -1.19 -4.16
C SER A 256 4.61 -0.80 -2.73
N GLN A 257 5.77 -0.13 -2.62
CA GLN A 257 6.36 0.30 -1.37
C GLN A 257 6.16 1.80 -1.14
N GLU A 258 5.77 2.17 0.06
CA GLU A 258 5.70 3.57 0.47
C GLU A 258 7.09 4.20 0.52
N PHE A 259 7.18 5.50 0.30
CA PHE A 259 8.44 6.24 0.26
C PHE A 259 8.37 7.55 1.04
N SER A 260 9.49 8.25 1.13
CA SER A 260 9.54 9.62 1.67
C SER A 260 10.06 10.56 0.59
N TRP A 261 9.52 11.77 0.54
CA TRP A 261 10.06 12.82 -0.33
C TRP A 261 11.27 13.44 0.34
N HIS A 262 12.35 13.54 -0.42
CA HIS A 262 13.58 14.22 -0.02
C HIS A 262 13.86 15.37 -1.00
N LEU A 263 14.29 16.52 -0.47
CA LEU A 263 14.77 17.65 -1.27
C LEU A 263 16.23 17.86 -0.94
N SER A 264 17.11 17.76 -1.94
CA SER A 264 18.57 17.87 -1.75
C SER A 264 19.12 16.92 -0.67
N GLY A 265 18.52 15.73 -0.52
CA GLY A 265 18.87 14.73 0.49
C GLY A 265 18.15 14.89 1.83
N GLU A 266 17.58 16.05 2.12
CA GLU A 266 16.86 16.29 3.37
C GLU A 266 15.42 15.78 3.31
N TYR A 267 15.02 15.03 4.33
CA TYR A 267 13.64 14.55 4.49
C TYR A 267 12.67 15.73 4.49
N GLN A 268 11.60 15.62 3.70
CA GLN A 268 10.53 16.60 3.65
C GLN A 268 9.26 16.06 4.30
N ARG A 269 8.76 14.93 3.80
CA ARG A 269 7.52 14.31 4.27
C ARG A 269 7.46 12.83 3.89
N SER A 270 6.66 12.05 4.60
CA SER A 270 6.37 10.66 4.24
C SER A 270 5.18 10.61 3.27
N SER A 271 4.92 9.44 2.69
CA SER A 271 3.81 9.18 1.75
C SER A 271 2.52 8.70 2.39
N ASP A 272 2.46 8.64 3.72
CA ASP A 272 1.26 8.28 4.46
C ASP A 272 0.17 9.35 4.28
N CYS A 273 -0.99 8.95 3.77
CA CYS A 273 -2.11 9.84 3.52
C CYS A 273 -2.78 10.35 4.80
N ARG A 274 -2.54 9.69 5.94
CA ARG A 274 -3.24 9.98 7.21
C ARG A 274 -2.56 11.03 8.08
N ILE A 275 -1.30 11.34 7.79
CA ILE A 275 -0.49 12.30 8.52
C ILE A 275 -0.75 13.71 7.97
N LEU A 276 -1.25 14.62 8.80
CA LEU A 276 -1.64 15.97 8.39
C LEU A 276 -0.42 16.79 7.93
N GLU A 277 0.73 16.57 8.55
CA GLU A 277 2.01 17.22 8.26
C GLU A 277 2.52 16.90 6.86
N ASN A 278 2.00 15.85 6.22
CA ASN A 278 2.33 15.51 4.84
C ASN A 278 1.53 16.34 3.81
N GLN A 279 0.64 17.25 4.20
CA GLN A 279 -0.16 18.06 3.27
C GLN A 279 0.74 18.87 2.30
N PRO A 280 0.59 18.72 0.96
CA PRO A 280 1.34 19.53 0.00
C PRO A 280 1.06 21.03 0.11
N ASP A 281 2.09 21.84 -0.14
CA ASP A 281 1.97 23.30 -0.32
C ASP A 281 0.89 23.64 -1.35
N LEU A 282 0.17 24.74 -1.16
CA LEU A 282 -0.93 25.18 -2.04
C LEU A 282 -0.53 25.26 -3.53
N LEU A 283 0.70 25.70 -3.82
CA LEU A 283 1.23 25.85 -5.18
C LEU A 283 1.77 24.53 -5.78
N LYS A 284 1.94 23.50 -4.96
CA LYS A 284 2.44 22.17 -5.36
C LYS A 284 1.38 21.08 -5.22
N ASN A 285 0.14 21.43 -4.85
CA ASN A 285 -0.96 20.51 -4.68
C ASN A 285 -1.72 20.26 -6.00
N TYR A 286 -1.01 19.76 -7.01
CA TYR A 286 -1.57 19.55 -8.35
C TYR A 286 -2.77 18.62 -8.36
N GLY A 287 -2.70 17.55 -7.57
CA GLY A 287 -3.74 16.54 -7.44
C GLY A 287 -4.97 16.98 -6.65
N ALA A 288 -5.00 18.21 -6.11
CA ALA A 288 -5.99 18.65 -5.12
C ALA A 288 -6.11 17.67 -3.93
N GLU A 289 -4.97 17.10 -3.53
CA GLU A 289 -4.84 16.13 -2.46
C GLU A 289 -5.16 16.74 -1.10
N LYS A 290 -5.69 15.91 -0.21
CA LYS A 290 -5.97 16.25 1.18
C LYS A 290 -5.45 15.13 2.07
N TYR A 291 -4.56 15.47 2.98
CA TYR A 291 -3.98 14.54 3.96
C TYR A 291 -4.69 14.70 5.31
N GLY A 292 -4.79 13.62 6.06
CA GLY A 292 -5.40 13.61 7.39
C GLY A 292 -6.06 12.27 7.74
N PRO A 293 -6.58 12.10 8.96
CA PRO A 293 -6.98 10.81 9.51
C PRO A 293 -7.98 9.98 8.67
N HIS A 294 -8.79 10.67 7.86
CA HIS A 294 -9.81 10.08 7.00
C HIS A 294 -9.41 10.04 5.51
N SER A 295 -8.13 10.27 5.22
CA SER A 295 -7.60 10.24 3.86
C SER A 295 -6.95 8.91 3.53
N VAL A 296 -7.12 8.53 2.28
CA VAL A 296 -6.64 7.27 1.71
C VAL A 296 -6.01 7.53 0.35
N CYS A 297 -5.12 6.65 -0.07
CA CYS A 297 -4.51 6.69 -1.39
C CYS A 297 -5.51 6.18 -2.42
N LEU A 298 -5.79 6.98 -3.45
CA LEU A 298 -6.60 6.58 -4.60
C LEU A 298 -5.77 6.61 -5.87
N THR A 299 -6.01 5.64 -6.76
CA THR A 299 -5.40 5.59 -8.09
C THR A 299 -5.96 6.70 -8.98
N GLN A 300 -5.07 7.41 -9.66
CA GLN A 300 -5.38 8.43 -10.66
C GLN A 300 -5.33 7.79 -12.04
N LYS A 301 -6.45 7.82 -12.78
CA LYS A 301 -6.51 7.29 -14.15
C LYS A 301 -5.84 8.23 -15.17
N SER A 302 -5.71 9.50 -14.83
CA SER A 302 -4.97 10.50 -15.61
C SER A 302 -4.22 11.44 -14.68
N ALA A 303 -3.13 12.02 -15.17
CA ALA A 303 -2.46 13.12 -14.48
C ALA A 303 -3.47 14.25 -14.20
N PHE A 304 -3.38 14.80 -12.99
CA PHE A 304 -4.13 16.01 -12.64
C PHE A 304 -3.48 17.23 -13.28
N VAL A 305 -4.32 18.13 -13.77
CA VAL A 305 -3.91 19.36 -14.44
C VAL A 305 -4.47 20.55 -13.65
N MET A 306 -3.60 21.49 -13.31
CA MET A 306 -3.96 22.82 -12.79
C MET A 306 -4.00 23.83 -13.93
N GLU A 307 -5.13 24.51 -14.12
CA GLU A 307 -5.33 25.48 -15.20
C GLU A 307 -5.77 26.84 -14.65
N LYS A 308 -5.20 27.91 -15.22
CA LYS A 308 -5.59 29.30 -14.99
C LYS A 308 -5.34 30.14 -16.24
N CYS A 309 -6.40 30.61 -16.91
CA CYS A 309 -6.39 31.34 -18.20
C CYS A 309 -5.30 30.87 -19.19
N GLU A 310 -4.08 31.40 -19.10
CA GLU A 310 -2.95 31.13 -20.00
C GLU A 310 -1.92 30.12 -19.46
N ARG A 311 -2.08 29.63 -18.23
CA ARG A 311 -1.14 28.72 -17.56
C ARG A 311 -1.79 27.37 -17.32
N LYS A 312 -1.10 26.34 -17.79
CA LYS A 312 -1.42 24.93 -17.56
C LYS A 312 -0.22 24.27 -16.91
N LEU A 313 -0.42 23.72 -15.72
CA LEU A 313 0.59 22.99 -14.98
C LEU A 313 0.11 21.55 -14.78
N SER A 314 1.01 20.60 -14.98
CA SER A 314 0.78 19.19 -14.66
C SER A 314 1.92 18.73 -13.79
N TYR A 315 1.62 17.92 -12.78
CA TYR A 315 2.67 17.30 -11.99
C TYR A 315 3.35 16.21 -12.82
N PRO A 316 4.69 16.16 -12.88
CA PRO A 316 5.38 15.11 -13.62
C PRO A 316 5.08 13.74 -12.99
N ASP A 317 5.20 13.60 -11.67
CA ASP A 317 4.97 12.34 -10.96
C ASP A 317 3.47 12.14 -10.70
N TRP A 318 2.86 11.07 -11.20
CA TRP A 318 1.41 10.86 -11.03
C TRP A 318 1.04 9.37 -11.09
N GLY A 319 -0.21 9.07 -10.76
CA GLY A 319 -0.76 7.71 -10.80
C GLY A 319 -1.55 7.37 -9.53
N SER A 320 -1.35 8.14 -8.47
CA SER A 320 -2.15 8.08 -7.25
C SER A 320 -1.98 9.35 -6.41
N GLY A 321 -2.92 9.61 -5.51
CA GLY A 321 -2.83 10.72 -4.55
C GLY A 321 -3.72 10.48 -3.33
N CYS A 322 -3.59 11.33 -2.32
CA CYS A 322 -4.33 11.21 -1.07
C CYS A 322 -5.63 12.03 -1.08
N TYR A 323 -6.76 11.37 -0.80
CA TYR A 323 -8.08 11.99 -0.80
C TYR A 323 -8.89 11.55 0.42
N GLN A 324 -9.69 12.46 0.96
CA GLN A 324 -10.57 12.18 2.08
C GLN A 324 -11.73 11.28 1.60
N VAL A 325 -12.10 10.30 2.41
CA VAL A 325 -13.28 9.46 2.18
C VAL A 325 -14.26 9.53 3.33
N SER A 326 -15.54 9.27 3.04
CA SER A 326 -16.56 9.07 4.07
C SER A 326 -17.57 8.02 3.67
N CYS A 327 -18.11 7.31 4.65
CA CYS A 327 -19.17 6.32 4.45
C CYS A 327 -20.54 6.96 4.65
N SER A 328 -21.50 6.55 3.81
CA SER A 328 -22.89 6.96 3.90
C SER A 328 -23.81 5.78 3.58
N PRO A 329 -25.13 5.85 3.86
CA PRO A 329 -26.07 4.80 3.44
C PRO A 329 -26.09 4.53 1.92
N GLN A 330 -25.63 5.50 1.12
CA GLN A 330 -25.50 5.39 -0.33
C GLN A 330 -24.19 4.71 -0.76
N GLY A 331 -23.31 4.38 0.18
CA GLY A 331 -21.97 3.86 -0.06
C GLY A 331 -20.86 4.85 0.26
N LEU A 332 -19.67 4.56 -0.29
CA LEU A 332 -18.44 5.33 -0.10
C LEU A 332 -18.47 6.63 -0.92
N LYS A 333 -18.08 7.74 -0.29
CA LYS A 333 -17.88 9.04 -0.94
C LYS A 333 -16.41 9.43 -0.90
N VAL A 334 -15.89 9.86 -2.04
CA VAL A 334 -14.57 10.46 -2.21
C VAL A 334 -14.72 11.97 -2.23
N TRP A 335 -13.88 12.68 -1.47
CA TRP A 335 -13.90 14.14 -1.37
C TRP A 335 -12.68 14.73 -2.04
N VAL A 336 -12.92 15.68 -2.94
CA VAL A 336 -11.89 16.57 -3.49
C VAL A 336 -12.27 17.99 -3.10
N GLN A 337 -11.52 18.56 -2.13
CA GLN A 337 -11.92 19.77 -1.43
C GLN A 337 -13.35 19.65 -0.87
N ASP A 338 -14.24 20.57 -1.20
CA ASP A 338 -15.63 20.59 -0.73
C ASP A 338 -16.59 19.80 -1.65
N THR A 339 -16.06 19.17 -2.71
CA THR A 339 -16.87 18.41 -3.66
C THR A 339 -16.82 16.92 -3.34
N SER A 340 -17.99 16.31 -3.12
CA SER A 340 -18.12 14.86 -2.87
C SER A 340 -18.52 14.11 -4.14
N TYR A 341 -17.91 12.95 -4.36
CA TYR A 341 -18.17 12.04 -5.45
C TYR A 341 -18.60 10.69 -4.89
N LEU A 342 -19.73 10.15 -5.33
CA LEU A 342 -20.23 8.85 -4.87
C LEU A 342 -19.59 7.70 -5.66
N CYS A 343 -19.06 6.72 -4.95
CA CYS A 343 -18.59 5.46 -5.50
C CYS A 343 -19.69 4.40 -5.45
N SER A 344 -20.31 4.15 -6.60
CA SER A 344 -21.36 3.15 -6.82
C SER A 344 -20.83 1.73 -7.03
N ARG A 345 -19.57 1.60 -7.50
CA ARG A 345 -18.87 0.32 -7.68
C ARG A 345 -17.36 0.51 -7.71
N ALA A 346 -16.62 -0.54 -7.38
CA ALA A 346 -15.17 -0.55 -7.53
C ALA A 346 -14.75 -0.31 -8.99
N GLY A 347 -13.69 0.47 -9.19
CA GLY A 347 -13.16 0.82 -10.51
C GLY A 347 -13.98 1.86 -11.29
N GLN A 348 -15.06 2.42 -10.72
CA GLN A 348 -15.76 3.57 -11.30
C GLN A 348 -14.77 4.74 -11.48
N VAL A 349 -14.81 5.38 -12.65
CA VAL A 349 -14.03 6.58 -12.93
C VAL A 349 -14.79 7.81 -12.44
N LEU A 350 -14.14 8.60 -11.59
CA LEU A 350 -14.62 9.90 -11.12
C LEU A 350 -13.94 11.00 -11.92
N PHE A 351 -14.73 11.74 -12.70
CA PHE A 351 -14.26 12.92 -13.42
C PHE A 351 -14.26 14.11 -12.46
N VAL A 352 -13.07 14.56 -12.07
CA VAL A 352 -12.88 15.65 -11.12
C VAL A 352 -12.64 16.95 -11.89
N SER A 353 -13.46 17.96 -11.61
CA SER A 353 -13.25 19.33 -12.06
C SER A 353 -13.68 20.28 -10.94
N ILE A 354 -12.71 20.88 -10.25
CA ILE A 354 -12.96 21.71 -9.06
C ILE A 354 -12.10 22.97 -9.10
N GLN A 355 -12.58 24.03 -8.44
CA GLN A 355 -11.81 25.26 -8.25
C GLN A 355 -11.15 25.27 -6.87
N MET A 356 -9.84 25.50 -6.81
CA MET A 356 -9.06 25.61 -5.58
C MET A 356 -8.03 26.71 -5.75
N ASN A 357 -7.97 27.66 -4.81
CA ASN A 357 -6.98 28.75 -4.79
C ASN A 357 -6.89 29.56 -6.10
N GLY A 358 -8.01 29.73 -6.80
CA GLY A 358 -8.06 30.43 -8.10
C GLY A 358 -7.48 29.64 -9.28
N TRP A 359 -7.27 28.34 -9.12
CA TRP A 359 -6.92 27.37 -10.17
C TRP A 359 -8.07 26.38 -10.37
N ILE A 360 -8.23 25.90 -11.60
CA ILE A 360 -9.09 24.75 -11.89
C ILE A 360 -8.24 23.51 -11.89
N HIS A 361 -8.65 22.50 -11.13
CA HIS A 361 -8.01 21.18 -11.11
C HIS A 361 -8.89 20.20 -11.87
N ASN A 362 -8.32 19.61 -12.92
CA ASN A 362 -8.98 18.60 -13.76
C ASN A 362 -8.23 17.28 -13.67
N GLY A 363 -8.92 16.18 -13.40
CA GLY A 363 -8.29 14.86 -13.26
C GLY A 363 -9.31 13.73 -13.15
N ASN A 364 -8.81 12.49 -13.10
CA ASN A 364 -9.66 11.31 -12.98
C ASN A 364 -9.19 10.43 -11.84
N LEU A 365 -10.09 10.07 -10.94
CA LEU A 365 -9.85 9.13 -9.85
C LEU A 365 -10.57 7.81 -10.09
N LEU A 366 -10.03 6.71 -9.57
CA LEU A 366 -10.71 5.43 -9.51
C LEU A 366 -11.32 5.23 -8.13
N CYS A 367 -12.60 4.88 -8.11
CA CYS A 367 -13.28 4.44 -6.89
C CYS A 367 -12.68 3.12 -6.39
N PRO A 368 -12.32 3.04 -5.10
CA PRO A 368 -11.96 1.76 -4.51
C PRO A 368 -13.24 0.98 -4.14
N SER A 369 -13.07 -0.24 -3.63
CA SER A 369 -14.19 -1.02 -3.09
C SER A 369 -14.73 -0.34 -1.84
N CYS A 370 -16.06 -0.24 -1.73
CA CYS A 370 -16.71 0.30 -0.54
C CYS A 370 -16.39 -0.54 0.71
N TRP A 371 -16.34 -1.86 0.56
CA TRP A 371 -16.10 -2.80 1.66
C TRP A 371 -14.69 -2.71 2.26
N ASP A 372 -13.76 -2.04 1.57
CA ASP A 372 -12.42 -1.80 2.10
C ASP A 372 -12.44 -0.73 3.23
N PHE A 373 -13.45 0.15 3.23
CA PHE A 373 -13.51 1.33 4.11
C PHE A 373 -14.77 1.44 4.97
N CYS A 374 -15.88 0.83 4.53
CA CYS A 374 -17.18 0.96 5.17
C CYS A 374 -17.67 -0.38 5.71
N GLU A 375 -18.34 -0.35 6.87
CA GLU A 375 -18.95 -1.55 7.47
C GLU A 375 -20.22 -1.99 6.74
N LEU A 376 -20.93 -1.03 6.14
CA LEU A 376 -22.17 -1.24 5.41
C LEU A 376 -22.05 -0.58 4.03
N CYS A 377 -22.27 -1.38 2.99
CA CYS A 377 -22.25 -0.93 1.60
C CYS A 377 -23.50 -1.40 0.88
N PRO A 378 -24.15 -0.55 0.07
CA PRO A 378 -25.21 -0.99 -0.82
C PRO A 378 -24.65 -1.93 -1.90
N PRO A 379 -25.51 -2.72 -2.57
CA PRO A 379 -25.12 -3.48 -3.74
C PRO A 379 -24.49 -2.57 -4.80
N GLU A 380 -23.45 -3.06 -5.47
CA GLU A 380 -22.83 -2.31 -6.55
C GLU A 380 -23.84 -2.07 -7.68
N THR A 381 -23.90 -0.83 -8.15
CA THR A 381 -24.73 -0.44 -9.30
C THR A 381 -23.86 0.19 -10.36
N ASP A 382 -24.33 0.18 -11.61
CA ASP A 382 -23.69 1.00 -12.63
C ASP A 382 -23.71 2.47 -12.20
N PRO A 383 -22.61 3.20 -12.45
CA PRO A 383 -22.57 4.61 -12.13
C PRO A 383 -23.71 5.31 -12.86
N PRO A 384 -24.38 6.28 -12.20
CA PRO A 384 -25.39 7.07 -12.89
C PRO A 384 -24.77 7.57 -14.19
N ALA A 385 -25.48 7.38 -15.31
CA ALA A 385 -25.03 7.85 -16.61
C ALA A 385 -24.56 9.28 -16.39
N ALA A 386 -23.25 9.51 -16.60
CA ALA A 386 -22.63 10.77 -16.23
C ALA A 386 -23.56 11.85 -16.76
N ASN A 387 -24.25 12.55 -15.85
CA ASN A 387 -25.00 13.70 -16.27
C ASN A 387 -23.90 14.57 -16.82
N LEU A 388 -23.79 14.60 -18.14
CA LEU A 388 -23.22 15.68 -18.91
C LEU A 388 -24.10 16.92 -18.68
N THR A 389 -24.52 17.20 -17.44
CA THR A 389 -24.12 18.47 -16.86
C THR A 389 -22.62 18.53 -17.04
N ARG A 390 -22.21 19.01 -18.24
CA ARG A 390 -21.15 20.00 -18.33
C ARG A 390 -21.20 20.72 -17.00
N ALA A 391 -20.27 20.44 -16.09
CA ALA A 391 -19.81 21.52 -15.24
C ALA A 391 -19.54 22.60 -16.28
N LEU A 392 -20.44 23.60 -16.35
CA LEU A 392 -20.29 24.72 -17.28
C LEU A 392 -18.81 25.06 -17.19
N PRO A 393 -18.03 24.98 -18.28
CA PRO A 393 -16.59 25.17 -18.20
C PRO A 393 -16.41 26.43 -17.38
N LEU A 394 -15.86 26.26 -16.17
CA LEU A 394 -15.76 27.35 -15.22
C LEU A 394 -15.00 28.42 -15.98
N ASP A 395 -15.67 29.53 -16.28
CA ASP A 395 -15.14 30.51 -17.20
C ASP A 395 -13.91 31.13 -16.52
N LEU A 396 -12.73 30.63 -16.91
CA LEU A 396 -11.45 30.97 -16.32
C LEU A 396 -11.21 32.47 -16.38
N CYS A 397 -11.88 33.17 -17.31
CA CYS A 397 -11.57 34.53 -17.68
C CYS A 397 -12.83 35.43 -17.80
N SER A 398 -13.94 35.12 -17.11
CA SER A 398 -15.07 36.07 -16.98
C SER A 398 -14.73 37.25 -16.05
N CYS A 399 -13.68 38.00 -16.38
CA CYS A 399 -13.57 39.40 -16.02
C CYS A 399 -14.31 40.17 -17.10
N SER A 400 -15.56 40.57 -16.85
CA SER A 400 -16.23 41.56 -17.70
C SER A 400 -15.53 42.90 -17.51
N SER A 401 -14.41 43.12 -18.22
CA SER A 401 -13.76 44.42 -18.34
C SER A 401 -14.73 45.47 -18.90
N SER A 402 -15.76 45.03 -19.64
CA SER A 402 -16.83 45.91 -20.12
C SER A 402 -17.62 46.54 -18.98
N LEU A 403 -17.88 45.84 -17.86
CA LEU A 403 -18.75 46.32 -16.80
C LEU A 403 -18.09 47.44 -15.98
N VAL A 404 -16.78 47.32 -15.74
CA VAL A 404 -15.94 48.36 -15.12
C VAL A 404 -15.83 49.58 -16.04
N VAL A 405 -15.58 49.36 -17.35
CA VAL A 405 -15.50 50.45 -18.33
C VAL A 405 -16.84 51.16 -18.50
N THR A 406 -17.97 50.43 -18.53
CA THR A 406 -19.30 51.04 -18.58
C THR A 406 -19.65 51.79 -17.29
N LEU A 407 -19.22 51.32 -16.12
CA LEU A 407 -19.48 52.00 -14.84
C LEU A 407 -18.67 53.31 -14.76
N TRP A 408 -17.41 53.29 -15.20
CA TRP A 408 -16.55 54.49 -15.28
C TRP A 408 -17.05 55.50 -16.31
N LEU A 409 -17.54 55.03 -17.47
CA LEU A 409 -18.17 55.89 -18.48
C LEU A 409 -19.51 56.46 -18.00
N LEU A 410 -20.30 55.69 -17.24
CA LEU A 410 -21.52 56.19 -16.59
C LEU A 410 -21.18 57.25 -15.54
N LEU A 411 -20.22 57.00 -14.65
CA LEU A 411 -19.77 57.97 -13.63
C LEU A 411 -19.18 59.24 -14.26
N GLY A 412 -18.37 59.10 -15.32
CA GLY A 412 -17.79 60.22 -16.06
C GLY A 412 -18.82 61.08 -16.80
N ASN A 413 -19.94 60.49 -17.24
CA ASN A 413 -21.03 61.23 -17.88
C ASN A 413 -22.09 61.74 -16.88
N LEU A 414 -22.30 61.09 -15.73
CA LEU A 414 -23.26 61.54 -14.72
C LEU A 414 -22.74 62.73 -13.90
N PHE A 415 -21.44 62.77 -13.61
CA PHE A 415 -20.85 63.83 -12.78
C PHE A 415 -21.03 65.24 -13.35
N PRO A 416 -20.78 65.49 -14.66
CA PRO A 416 -21.01 66.79 -15.27
C PRO A 416 -22.49 67.18 -15.31
N LEU A 417 -23.40 66.22 -15.51
CA LEU A 417 -24.84 66.43 -15.52
C LEU A 417 -25.38 66.80 -14.13
N LEU A 418 -24.93 66.11 -13.08
CA LEU A 418 -25.27 66.44 -11.68
C LEU A 418 -24.67 67.78 -11.25
N ALA A 419 -23.43 68.08 -11.63
CA ALA A 419 -22.80 69.37 -11.35
C ALA A 419 -23.53 70.52 -12.07
N GLY A 420 -23.93 70.34 -13.34
CA GLY A 420 -24.71 71.32 -14.08
C GLY A 420 -26.11 71.55 -13.50
N PHE A 421 -26.76 70.50 -13.02
CA PHE A 421 -28.07 70.60 -12.36
C PHE A 421 -27.98 71.35 -11.02
N LEU A 422 -26.96 71.05 -10.21
CA LEU A 422 -26.72 71.75 -8.94
C LEU A 422 -26.35 73.23 -9.13
N LEU A 423 -25.64 73.57 -10.20
CA LEU A 423 -25.31 74.96 -10.55
C LEU A 423 -26.52 75.74 -11.08
N CYS A 424 -27.51 75.08 -11.71
CA CYS A 424 -28.75 75.74 -12.17
C CYS A 424 -29.79 75.95 -11.06
N VAL A 425 -29.74 75.17 -9.97
CA VAL A 425 -30.68 75.27 -8.84
C VAL A 425 -30.30 76.40 -7.87
N TRP A 426 -29.10 76.98 -7.99
CA TRP A 426 -28.57 78.05 -7.13
C TRP A 426 -28.45 79.43 -7.82
N HIS A 427 -29.10 79.60 -8.98
CA HIS A 427 -29.49 80.91 -9.49
C HIS A 427 -31.01 81.11 -9.37
#